data_AF-A0AA37HD75-F1
#
_entry.id   AF-A0AA37HD75-F1
#
_cell.length_a   1.000
_cell.length_b   1.000
_cell.length_c   1.000
_cell.angle_alpha   90.00
_cell.angle_beta   90.00
_cell.angle_gamma   90.00
#
_symmetry.space_group_name_H-M   'P 1'
#
loop_
_entity.id
_entity.type
_entity.pdbx_description
1 polymer ?
#
loop_
_entity_poly.entity_id
_entity_poly.type
_entity_poly.pdbx_seq_one_letter_code
_entity_poly.pdbx_strand_id
1 'polypeptide(L)'
;MADVCESHPTRRAILGTAGALFAWGALPRTATAAPGSRDARLVVVILRGALDGLSAAPPLGDPSYASLRPGIALTGDGSGAAPPLDGFFALHPALPTFARLYAAR
;
A
#
# COMPACT_ATOMS: atom_id res chain seq x y z
N MET A 1 -15.98 -61.28 -17.70
CA MET A 1 -15.14 -61.44 -16.50
C MET A 1 -13.83 -60.73 -16.78
N ALA A 2 -13.83 -59.39 -16.69
CA ALA A 2 -12.65 -58.59 -16.99
C ALA A 2 -11.82 -58.46 -15.72
N ASP A 3 -10.57 -58.92 -15.81
CA ASP A 3 -9.51 -58.77 -14.81
C ASP A 3 -9.44 -57.32 -14.34
N VAL A 4 -9.83 -57.08 -13.09
CA VAL A 4 -9.56 -55.81 -12.40
C VAL A 4 -8.11 -55.90 -11.95
N CYS A 5 -7.22 -55.38 -12.80
CA CYS A 5 -5.80 -55.28 -12.51
C CYS A 5 -5.62 -54.33 -11.30
N GLU A 6 -5.41 -54.91 -10.12
CA GLU A 6 -5.16 -54.17 -8.87
C GLU A 6 -3.79 -53.49 -8.98
N SER A 7 -3.77 -52.24 -9.43
CA SER A 7 -2.53 -51.46 -9.55
C SER A 7 -2.10 -50.95 -8.18
N HIS A 8 -1.27 -51.74 -7.48
CA HIS A 8 -0.68 -51.30 -6.23
C HIS A 8 0.26 -50.10 -6.45
N PRO A 9 0.05 -48.96 -5.77
CA PRO A 9 0.90 -47.79 -5.95
C PRO A 9 2.32 -48.10 -5.47
N THR A 10 3.30 -47.87 -6.36
CA THR A 10 4.70 -48.06 -5.99
C THR A 10 5.17 -46.99 -5.02
N ARG A 11 6.11 -47.33 -4.13
CA ARG A 11 6.74 -46.36 -3.20
C ARG A 11 7.24 -45.09 -3.91
N ARG A 12 7.75 -45.24 -5.13
CA ARG A 12 8.19 -44.12 -5.96
C ARG A 12 7.04 -43.23 -6.40
N ALA A 13 5.90 -43.80 -6.78
CA ALA A 13 4.70 -43.04 -7.12
C ALA A 13 4.18 -42.25 -5.91
N ILE A 14 4.16 -42.88 -4.73
CA ILE A 14 3.73 -42.24 -3.47
C ILE A 14 4.65 -41.07 -3.10
N LEU A 15 5.97 -41.25 -3.18
CA LEU A 15 6.91 -40.17 -2.89
C LEU A 15 6.84 -39.03 -3.93
N GLY A 16 6.61 -39.38 -5.20
CA GLY A 16 6.44 -38.39 -6.27
C GLY A 16 5.19 -37.53 -6.09
N THR A 17 4.05 -38.13 -5.75
CA THR A 17 2.80 -37.39 -5.53
C THR A 17 2.86 -36.56 -4.25
N ALA A 18 3.42 -37.09 -3.17
CA ALA A 18 3.62 -36.34 -1.92
C ALA A 18 4.54 -35.11 -2.13
N GLY A 19 5.64 -35.28 -2.89
CA GLY A 19 6.55 -34.18 -3.23
C GLY A 19 5.89 -33.10 -4.10
N ALA A 20 5.07 -33.51 -5.08
CA ALA A 20 4.33 -32.57 -5.93
C ALA A 20 3.31 -31.74 -5.14
N LEU A 21 2.56 -32.37 -4.21
CA LEU A 21 1.61 -31.68 -3.34
C LEU A 21 2.31 -30.70 -2.38
N PHE A 22 3.48 -31.09 -1.85
CA PHE A 22 4.29 -30.19 -1.01
C PHE A 22 4.81 -28.98 -1.80
N ALA A 23 5.35 -29.21 -3.00
CA ALA A 23 5.84 -28.14 -3.87
C ALA A 23 4.72 -27.18 -4.31
N TRP A 24 3.49 -27.68 -4.47
CA TRP A 24 2.32 -26.86 -4.79
C TRP A 24 2.03 -25.80 -3.70
N GLY A 25 2.29 -26.11 -2.43
CA GLY A 25 2.14 -25.18 -1.31
C GLY A 25 3.14 -24.02 -1.33
N ALA A 26 4.28 -24.19 -2.02
CA ALA A 26 5.35 -23.20 -2.16
C ALA A 26 5.26 -22.39 -3.47
N LEU A 27 4.27 -22.66 -4.33
CA LEU A 27 4.07 -21.88 -5.55
C LEU A 27 3.74 -20.42 -5.19
N PRO A 28 4.33 -19.44 -5.90
CA PRO A 28 4.04 -18.03 -5.67
C PRO A 28 2.56 -17.78 -5.91
N ARG A 29 1.84 -17.31 -4.89
CA ARG A 29 0.45 -16.86 -5.04
C ARG A 29 0.45 -15.41 -5.52
N THR A 30 -0.39 -15.13 -6.51
CA THR A 30 -0.69 -13.76 -6.88
C THR A 30 -1.61 -13.15 -5.82
N ALA A 31 -1.20 -12.03 -5.22
CA ALA A 31 -2.07 -11.26 -4.38
C ALA A 31 -3.05 -10.48 -5.27
N THR A 32 -4.31 -10.87 -5.29
CA THR A 32 -5.38 -10.08 -5.88
C THR A 32 -6.11 -9.36 -4.76
N ALA A 33 -6.57 -8.13 -5.02
CA ALA A 33 -7.48 -7.47 -4.09
C ALA A 33 -8.72 -8.34 -3.91
N ALA A 34 -9.14 -8.58 -2.66
CA ALA A 34 -10.26 -9.46 -2.35
C ALA A 34 -11.52 -9.03 -3.12
N PRO A 35 -12.06 -9.88 -4.02
CA PRO A 35 -13.26 -9.57 -4.79
C PRO A 35 -14.41 -9.26 -3.84
N GLY A 36 -15.04 -8.09 -4.00
CA GLY A 36 -16.19 -7.68 -3.21
C GLY A 36 -15.91 -7.12 -1.81
N SER A 37 -14.66 -7.03 -1.35
CA SER A 37 -14.37 -6.43 -0.02
C SER A 37 -14.18 -4.91 -0.03
N ARG A 38 -13.98 -4.30 -1.21
CA ARG A 38 -13.84 -2.85 -1.36
C ARG A 38 -14.66 -2.39 -2.55
N ASP A 39 -15.64 -1.54 -2.28
CA ASP A 39 -16.25 -0.68 -3.31
C ASP A 39 -15.13 0.22 -3.86
N ALA A 40 -14.57 -0.16 -5.01
CA ALA A 40 -13.38 0.44 -5.59
C ALA A 40 -13.71 1.83 -6.15
N ARG A 41 -13.84 2.82 -5.25
CA ARG A 41 -14.14 4.20 -5.58
C ARG A 41 -12.86 4.95 -5.91
N LEU A 42 -12.69 5.30 -7.18
CA LEU A 42 -11.70 6.27 -7.60
C LEU A 42 -12.31 7.68 -7.49
N VAL A 43 -11.77 8.50 -6.59
CA VAL A 43 -12.12 9.92 -6.49
C VAL A 43 -10.98 10.74 -7.08
N VAL A 44 -11.26 11.44 -8.19
CA VAL A 44 -10.30 12.36 -8.82
C VAL A 44 -10.68 13.79 -8.46
N VAL A 45 -9.84 14.47 -7.68
CA VAL A 45 -10.03 15.88 -7.32
C VAL A 45 -9.16 16.73 -8.23
N ILE A 46 -9.77 17.49 -9.14
CA ILE A 46 -9.05 18.43 -10.02
C ILE A 46 -8.90 19.76 -9.30
N LEU A 47 -7.68 20.03 -8.85
CA LEU A 47 -7.33 21.26 -8.15
C LEU A 47 -7.01 22.37 -9.16
N ARG A 48 -8.06 23.00 -9.72
CA ARG A 48 -7.93 24.19 -10.56
C ARG A 48 -7.27 25.32 -9.76
N GLY A 49 -6.33 26.04 -10.38
CA GLY A 49 -5.70 27.22 -9.77
C GLY A 49 -4.31 27.02 -9.17
N ALA A 50 -3.53 26.06 -9.70
CA ALA A 50 -2.12 25.86 -9.32
C ALA A 50 -1.91 25.53 -7.83
N LEU A 51 -2.79 24.70 -7.25
CA LEU A 51 -2.52 24.13 -5.93
C LEU A 51 -1.24 23.30 -6.00
N ASP A 52 -0.26 23.68 -5.19
CA ASP A 52 1.00 22.97 -5.07
C ASP A 52 0.91 21.84 -4.03
N GLY A 53 0.97 20.60 -4.51
CA GLY A 53 0.90 19.40 -3.67
C GLY A 53 2.00 19.34 -2.60
N LEU A 54 3.18 19.90 -2.87
CA LEU A 54 4.29 19.92 -1.92
C LEU A 54 4.13 20.96 -0.80
N SER A 55 3.18 21.90 -0.95
CA SER A 55 2.75 22.76 0.15
C SER A 55 1.55 22.16 0.88
N ALA A 56 0.65 21.47 0.17
CA ALA A 56 -0.51 20.84 0.81
C ALA A 56 -0.13 19.67 1.71
N ALA A 57 0.75 18.78 1.22
CA ALA A 57 1.25 17.61 1.93
C ALA A 57 2.80 17.54 1.83
N PRO A 58 3.53 18.39 2.57
CA PRO A 58 4.99 18.44 2.49
C PRO A 58 5.68 17.16 3.00
N PRO A 59 6.67 16.60 2.28
CA PRO A 59 7.52 15.51 2.76
C PRO A 59 8.62 16.05 3.69
N LEU A 60 8.29 16.37 4.94
CA LEU A 60 9.27 16.86 5.92
C LEU A 60 10.38 15.84 6.24
N GLY A 61 10.13 14.55 6.00
CA GLY A 61 11.14 13.50 6.13
C GLY A 61 12.19 13.47 5.01
N ASP A 62 12.01 14.24 3.93
CA ASP A 62 13.01 14.39 2.87
C ASP A 62 14.01 15.52 3.21
N PRO A 63 15.31 15.20 3.40
CA PRO A 63 16.34 16.21 3.67
C PRO A 63 16.46 17.29 2.58
N SER A 64 16.06 16.97 1.35
CA SER A 64 16.15 17.87 0.20
C SER A 64 14.94 18.81 0.09
N TYR A 65 13.84 18.55 0.81
CA TYR A 65 12.60 19.31 0.67
C TYR A 65 12.80 20.81 0.94
N ALA A 66 13.45 21.14 2.07
CA ALA A 66 13.66 22.52 2.45
C ALA A 66 14.60 23.28 1.50
N SER A 67 15.63 22.61 0.99
CA SER A 67 16.62 23.22 0.08
C SER A 67 16.05 23.44 -1.32
N LEU A 68 15.17 22.55 -1.79
CA LEU A 68 14.49 22.68 -3.08
C LEU A 68 13.33 23.68 -3.06
N ARG A 69 12.88 24.12 -1.87
CA ARG A 69 11.74 25.04 -1.70
C ARG A 69 12.07 26.26 -0.83
N PRO A 70 13.10 27.04 -1.19
CA PRO A 70 13.51 28.18 -0.39
C PRO A 70 12.37 29.19 -0.24
N GLY A 71 12.12 29.65 0.98
CA GLY A 71 11.12 30.67 1.31
C GLY A 71 9.67 30.18 1.45
N ILE A 72 9.35 28.97 0.99
CA ILE A 72 7.99 28.40 1.08
C ILE A 72 7.95 26.98 1.66
N ALA A 73 9.10 26.42 2.04
CA ALA A 73 9.17 25.15 2.75
C ALA A 73 8.46 25.27 4.11
N LEU A 74 7.58 24.31 4.40
CA LEU A 74 6.99 24.16 5.72
C LEU A 74 7.96 23.49 6.70
N THR A 75 7.80 23.78 7.98
CA THR A 75 8.59 23.20 9.07
C THR A 75 7.70 22.36 9.99
N GLY A 76 8.32 21.43 10.71
CA GLY A 76 7.64 20.62 11.72
C GLY A 76 7.57 21.28 13.10
N ASP A 77 8.19 22.43 13.27
CA ASP A 77 8.36 23.16 14.52
C ASP A 77 7.95 24.64 14.39
N GLY A 78 7.67 25.27 15.54
CA GLY A 78 7.28 26.69 15.63
C GLY A 78 5.77 26.95 15.56
N SER A 79 5.40 28.23 15.50
CA SER A 79 4.00 28.68 15.56
C SER A 79 3.17 28.38 14.30
N GLY A 80 3.81 27.88 13.24
CA GLY A 80 3.19 27.47 11.97
C GLY A 80 3.51 26.04 11.57
N ALA A 81 3.89 25.20 12.55
CA ALA A 81 4.29 23.83 12.31
C ALA A 81 3.21 23.06 11.54
N ALA A 82 3.63 22.39 10.46
CA ALA A 82 2.76 21.51 9.70
C ALA A 82 2.47 20.24 10.53
N PRO A 83 1.21 19.95 10.90
CA PRO A 83 0.87 18.76 11.66
C PRO A 83 1.29 17.48 10.90
N PRO A 84 1.97 16.53 11.56
CA PRO A 84 2.41 15.30 10.91
C PRO A 84 1.21 14.43 10.52
N LEU A 85 1.22 13.90 9.30
CA LEU A 85 0.26 12.91 8.83
C LEU A 85 0.77 11.49 9.10
N ASP A 86 2.07 11.30 8.90
CA ASP A 86 2.81 10.08 9.21
C ASP A 86 4.27 10.45 9.57
N GLY A 87 5.19 9.48 9.49
CA GLY A 87 6.61 9.70 9.79
C GLY A 87 7.40 10.43 8.69
N PHE A 88 6.78 10.75 7.55
CA PHE A 88 7.45 11.33 6.38
C PHE A 88 6.74 12.58 5.85
N PHE A 89 5.41 12.59 5.82
CA PHE A 89 4.56 13.69 5.38
C PHE A 89 3.92 14.43 6.54
N ALA A 90 3.79 15.74 6.38
CA ALA A 90 2.93 16.58 7.18
C ALA A 90 1.81 17.18 6.32
N LEU A 91 0.88 17.89 6.95
CA LEU A 91 -0.21 18.60 6.27
C LEU A 91 -0.08 20.10 6.49
N HIS A 92 -0.44 20.89 5.48
CA HIS A 92 -0.46 22.33 5.62
C HIS A 92 -1.35 22.78 6.79
N PRO A 93 -0.89 23.67 7.69
CA PRO A 93 -1.64 24.09 8.89
C PRO A 93 -2.98 24.77 8.56
N ALA A 94 -3.07 25.41 7.39
CA ALA A 94 -4.32 26.00 6.87
C ALA A 94 -5.35 24.97 6.36
N LEU A 95 -5.11 23.66 6.47
CA LEU A 95 -6.02 22.59 6.05
C LEU A 95 -6.58 21.77 7.24
N PRO A 96 -7.19 22.40 8.27
CA PRO A 96 -7.62 21.71 9.49
C PRO A 96 -8.72 20.67 9.23
N THR A 97 -9.60 20.91 8.26
CA THR A 97 -10.65 19.95 7.88
C THR A 97 -10.07 18.67 7.30
N PHE A 98 -9.03 18.77 6.47
CA PHE A 98 -8.35 17.60 5.93
C PHE A 98 -7.64 16.82 7.03
N ALA A 99 -6.99 17.50 7.97
CA ALA A 99 -6.37 16.85 9.13
C ALA A 99 -7.41 16.01 9.90
N ARG A 100 -8.57 16.60 10.18
CA ARG A 100 -9.67 15.92 10.89
C ARG A 100 -10.21 14.72 10.11
N LEU A 101 -10.42 14.86 8.81
CA LEU A 101 -10.92 13.77 7.96
C LEU A 101 -9.92 12.62 7.87
N TYR A 102 -8.63 12.92 7.76
CA TYR A 102 -7.57 11.92 7.72
C TYR A 102 -7.43 11.17 9.06
N ALA A 103 -7.59 11.87 10.18
CA ALA A 103 -7.57 11.27 11.52
C ALA A 103 -8.81 10.40 11.81
N ALA A 104 -9.93 10.64 11.13
CA ALA A 104 -11.17 9.89 11.29
C ALA A 104 -11.23 8.58 10.45
N ARG A 105 -10.10 8.19 9.83
CA ARG A 105 -10.00 6.98 8.99
C ARG A 105 -10.13 5.68 9.77
#